data_AF-A0A932ILW2-F1
#
_entry.id   AF-A0A932ILW2-F1
#
_cell.length_a   1.000
_cell.length_b   1.000
_cell.length_c   1.000
_cell.angle_alpha   90.00
_cell.angle_beta   90.00
_cell.angle_gamma   90.00
#
_symmetry.space_group_name_H-M   'P 1'
#
loop_
_entity.id
_entity.type
_entity.pdbx_description
1 polymer ?
#
loop_
_entity_poly.entity_id
_entity_poly.type
_entity_poly.pdbx_seq_one_letter_code
_entity_poly.pdbx_strand_id
1 'polypeptide(L)'
;ENALRSALRGNPDLAEAHYTLGLLAEILGTGSEVDHLRQARKLDPKAYPVTPQMPRPDFEAVVSEALSKLPEPVRSATQNIPVLVAEVPHPADLTQGDPPLSPRILGLFVGAPPAETSTLDAPPVEQPTILLFKRNLERASPDRATLIEEIRVTVLHEVGHALGLSEDELHERGLE
;
A
#
# COMPACT_ATOMS: atom_id res chain seq x y z
N GLU A 1 11.56 -11.96 7.54
CA GLU A 1 12.23 -11.60 8.81
C GLU A 1 13.62 -12.22 9.01
N ASN A 2 13.76 -13.56 9.02
CA ASN A 2 15.03 -14.25 9.32
C ASN A 2 16.22 -13.79 8.45
N ALA A 3 16.00 -13.58 7.15
CA ALA A 3 17.02 -13.07 6.23
C ALA A 3 17.55 -11.68 6.65
N LEU A 4 16.66 -10.77 7.05
CA LEU A 4 17.02 -9.41 7.50
C LEU A 4 17.83 -9.46 8.81
N ARG A 5 17.41 -10.30 9.75
CA ARG A 5 18.17 -10.53 10.99
C ARG A 5 19.55 -11.14 10.72
N SER A 6 19.66 -12.01 9.72
CA SER A 6 20.95 -12.54 9.29
C SER A 6 21.84 -11.48 8.65
N ALA A 7 21.26 -10.61 7.82
CA ALA A 7 21.98 -9.47 7.24
C ALA A 7 22.53 -8.54 8.32
N LEU A 8 21.75 -8.23 9.37
CA LEU A 8 22.19 -7.39 10.48
C LEU A 8 23.30 -8.01 11.33
N ARG A 9 23.43 -9.35 11.38
CA ARG A 9 24.60 -9.98 12.02
C ARG A 9 25.89 -9.76 11.25
N GLY A 10 25.81 -9.70 9.91
CA GLY A 10 26.95 -9.43 9.03
C GLY A 10 27.26 -7.93 8.90
N ASN A 11 26.23 -7.09 8.90
CA ASN A 11 26.34 -5.64 8.85
C ASN A 11 25.27 -4.98 9.75
N PRO A 12 25.60 -4.67 11.02
CA PRO A 12 24.66 -4.02 11.95
C PRO A 12 24.19 -2.63 11.52
N ASP A 13 24.92 -1.97 10.62
CA ASP A 13 24.63 -0.61 10.15
C ASP A 13 23.81 -0.60 8.84
N LEU A 14 23.21 -1.74 8.47
CA LEU A 14 22.35 -1.83 7.30
C LEU A 14 20.98 -1.19 7.58
N ALA A 15 20.87 0.11 7.28
CA ALA A 15 19.69 0.93 7.53
C ALA A 15 18.40 0.34 6.94
N GLU A 16 18.45 -0.16 5.70
CA GLU A 16 17.31 -0.79 5.01
C GLU A 16 16.77 -2.03 5.74
N ALA A 17 17.65 -2.83 6.34
CA ALA A 17 17.23 -4.00 7.10
C ALA A 17 16.57 -3.59 8.42
N HIS A 18 17.08 -2.55 9.09
CA HIS A 18 16.40 -1.96 10.24
C HIS A 18 15.03 -1.40 9.87
N TYR A 19 14.92 -0.67 8.76
CA TYR A 19 13.65 -0.09 8.34
C TYR A 19 12.61 -1.17 8.03
N THR A 20 12.99 -2.17 7.24
CA THR A 20 12.09 -3.28 6.86
C THR A 20 11.67 -4.10 8.07
N LEU A 21 12.57 -4.38 9.03
CA LEU A 21 12.20 -5.03 10.29
C LEU A 21 11.24 -4.17 11.11
N GLY A 22 11.39 -2.84 11.08
CA GLY A 22 10.47 -1.91 11.72
C GLY A 22 9.06 -1.98 11.14
N LEU A 23 8.94 -2.00 9.81
CA LEU A 23 7.65 -2.18 9.14
C LEU A 23 7.01 -3.54 9.48
N LEU A 24 7.78 -4.62 9.41
CA LEU A 24 7.29 -5.96 9.76
C LEU A 24 6.85 -6.03 11.23
N ALA A 25 7.60 -5.41 12.14
CA ALA A 25 7.25 -5.37 13.55
C ALA A 25 5.93 -4.63 13.80
N GLU A 26 5.67 -3.56 13.05
CA GLU A 26 4.43 -2.78 13.10
C GLU A 26 3.25 -3.58 12.54
N ILE A 27 3.43 -4.22 11.37
CA ILE A 27 2.43 -5.09 10.73
C ILE A 27 2.05 -6.27 11.62
N LEU A 28 3.05 -6.87 12.29
CA LEU A 28 2.86 -8.04 13.15
C LEU A 28 2.52 -7.68 14.60
N GLY A 29 2.53 -6.41 14.98
CA GLY A 29 2.23 -5.96 16.34
C GLY A 29 3.23 -6.47 17.41
N THR A 30 4.50 -6.64 17.04
CA THR A 30 5.52 -7.21 17.96
C THR A 30 6.07 -6.22 18.98
N GLY A 31 5.86 -4.91 18.78
CA GLY A 31 6.30 -3.85 19.69
C GLY A 31 7.78 -3.43 19.52
N SER A 32 8.50 -4.02 18.57
CA SER A 32 9.92 -3.69 18.29
C SER A 32 10.12 -2.64 17.18
N GLU A 33 9.03 -2.14 16.60
CA GLU A 33 9.05 -1.24 15.45
C GLU A 33 9.76 0.08 15.74
N VAL A 34 9.54 0.64 16.94
CA VAL A 34 10.10 1.95 17.33
C VAL A 34 11.62 1.92 17.33
N ASP A 35 12.22 0.85 17.85
CA ASP A 35 13.67 0.74 17.95
C ASP A 35 14.31 0.52 16.57
N HIS A 36 13.70 -0.33 15.75
CA HIS A 36 14.14 -0.60 14.40
C HIS A 36 14.04 0.65 13.51
N LEU A 37 12.91 1.36 13.51
CA LEU A 37 12.73 2.59 12.74
C LEU A 37 13.65 3.72 13.23
N ARG A 38 13.87 3.83 14.55
CA ARG A 38 14.82 4.80 15.11
C ARG A 38 16.24 4.52 14.64
N GLN A 39 16.66 3.26 14.61
CA GLN A 39 18.00 2.88 14.16
C GLN A 39 18.19 3.12 12.66
N ALA A 40 17.20 2.80 11.82
CA ALA A 40 17.24 3.11 10.39
C ALA A 40 17.45 4.61 10.13
N ARG A 41 16.68 5.46 10.82
CA ARG A 41 16.82 6.92 10.74
C ARG A 41 18.16 7.43 11.24
N LYS A 42 18.72 6.81 12.28
CA LYS A 42 20.04 7.18 12.80
C LYS A 42 21.14 6.92 11.76
N LEU A 43 21.03 5.81 11.03
CA LEU A 43 21.99 5.37 10.04
C LEU A 43 21.87 6.15 8.72
N ASP A 44 20.64 6.39 8.26
CA ASP A 44 20.37 7.19 7.06
C ASP A 44 19.12 8.08 7.25
N PRO A 45 19.28 9.29 7.81
CA PRO A 45 18.16 10.19 8.06
C PRO A 45 17.56 10.78 6.78
N LYS A 46 18.30 10.76 5.66
CA LYS A 46 17.82 11.26 4.38
C LYS A 46 16.90 10.24 3.72
N ALA A 47 17.25 8.96 3.76
CA ALA A 47 16.42 7.88 3.25
C ALA A 47 15.22 7.54 4.16
N TYR A 48 15.37 7.71 5.47
CA TYR A 48 14.33 7.38 6.46
C TYR A 48 14.01 8.58 7.36
N PRO A 49 13.41 9.65 6.81
CA PRO A 49 13.07 10.84 7.58
C PRO A 49 11.99 10.55 8.64
N VAL A 50 11.77 11.53 9.53
CA VAL A 50 10.60 11.49 10.42
C VAL A 50 9.34 11.63 9.56
N THR A 51 8.47 10.63 9.61
CA THR A 51 7.18 10.68 8.92
C THR A 51 6.19 11.53 9.73
N PRO A 52 5.60 12.59 9.13
CA PRO A 52 4.47 13.27 9.72
C PRO A 52 3.27 12.32 9.76
N GLN A 53 2.63 12.19 10.92
CA GLN A 53 1.37 11.47 11.04
C GLN A 53 0.22 12.46 10.97
N MET A 54 -0.75 12.19 10.10
CA MET A 54 -1.98 12.96 10.03
C MET A 54 -3.14 12.19 10.69
N PRO A 55 -4.09 12.90 11.33
CA PRO A 55 -5.33 12.30 11.79
C PRO A 55 -6.06 11.58 10.66
N ARG A 56 -6.73 10.46 10.98
CA ARG A 56 -7.50 9.67 10.00
C ARG A 56 -8.52 10.49 9.19
N PRO A 57 -9.33 11.39 9.80
CA PRO A 57 -10.26 12.22 9.03
C PRO A 57 -9.57 13.12 8.00
N ASP A 58 -8.40 13.66 8.34
CA ASP A 58 -7.63 14.52 7.43
C ASP A 58 -7.05 13.69 6.27
N PHE A 59 -6.63 12.44 6.55
CA PHE A 59 -6.17 11.51 5.52
C PHE A 59 -7.30 11.13 4.57
N GLU A 60 -8.48 10.81 5.10
CA GLU A 60 -9.67 10.48 4.30
C GLU A 60 -10.11 11.66 3.42
N ALA A 61 -9.97 12.90 3.91
CA ALA A 61 -10.19 14.09 3.08
C ALA A 61 -9.17 14.18 1.92
N VAL A 62 -7.91 13.83 2.17
CA VAL A 62 -6.88 13.76 1.11
C VAL A 62 -7.18 12.65 0.10
N VAL A 63 -7.62 11.47 0.55
CA VAL A 63 -8.08 10.39 -0.33
C VAL A 63 -9.23 10.86 -1.20
N SER A 64 -10.25 11.50 -0.62
CA SER A 64 -11.39 12.02 -1.38
C SER A 64 -10.95 13.03 -2.46
N GLU A 65 -10.02 13.92 -2.12
CA GLU A 65 -9.45 14.86 -3.10
C GLU A 65 -8.70 14.13 -4.22
N ALA A 66 -7.87 13.14 -3.90
CA ALA A 66 -7.16 12.34 -4.89
C ALA A 66 -8.12 11.60 -5.84
N LEU A 67 -9.17 10.97 -5.31
CA LEU A 67 -10.19 10.30 -6.10
C LEU A 67 -10.93 11.27 -7.04
N SER A 68 -11.18 12.50 -6.60
CA SER A 68 -11.80 13.52 -7.45
C SER A 68 -10.94 13.92 -8.66
N LYS A 69 -9.62 13.72 -8.57
CA LYS A 69 -8.63 14.05 -9.61
C LYS A 69 -8.33 12.88 -10.56
N LEU A 70 -8.93 11.71 -10.34
CA LEU A 70 -8.74 10.56 -11.22
C LEU A 70 -9.31 10.82 -12.63
N PRO A 71 -8.76 10.15 -13.68
CA PRO A 71 -9.41 10.07 -14.99
C PRO A 71 -10.82 9.49 -14.88
N GLU A 72 -11.74 9.92 -15.75
CA GLU A 72 -13.15 9.51 -15.71
C GLU A 72 -13.37 7.99 -15.74
N PRO A 73 -12.64 7.19 -16.55
CA PRO A 73 -12.80 5.73 -16.54
C PRO A 73 -12.45 5.11 -15.17
N VAL A 74 -11.40 5.60 -14.53
CA VAL A 74 -10.93 5.09 -13.22
C VAL A 74 -11.88 5.52 -12.12
N ARG A 75 -12.29 6.81 -12.11
CA ARG A 75 -13.29 7.32 -11.18
C ARG A 75 -14.60 6.54 -11.27
N SER A 76 -15.04 6.19 -12.47
CA SER A 76 -16.23 5.34 -12.68
C SER A 76 -16.05 3.93 -12.10
N ALA A 77 -14.88 3.32 -12.26
CA ALA A 77 -14.59 2.01 -11.67
C ALA A 77 -14.67 2.03 -10.14
N THR A 78 -14.18 3.10 -9.49
CA THR A 78 -14.25 3.25 -8.02
C THR A 78 -15.67 3.38 -7.46
N GLN A 79 -16.69 3.58 -8.31
CA GLN A 79 -18.09 3.52 -7.87
C GLN A 79 -18.56 2.08 -7.61
N ASN A 80 -17.92 1.10 -8.26
CA ASN A 80 -18.22 -0.32 -8.12
C ASN A 80 -17.21 -1.05 -7.23
N ILE A 81 -15.99 -0.52 -7.14
CA ILE A 81 -14.89 -1.05 -6.35
C ILE A 81 -14.60 -0.09 -5.19
N PRO A 82 -15.07 -0.35 -3.96
CA PRO A 82 -14.82 0.52 -2.82
C PRO A 82 -13.31 0.70 -2.58
N VAL A 83 -12.93 1.94 -2.27
CA VAL A 83 -11.57 2.31 -1.83
C VAL A 83 -11.61 2.51 -0.32
N LEU A 84 -10.91 1.64 0.43
CA LEU A 84 -10.89 1.65 1.90
C LEU A 84 -9.51 2.00 2.43
N VAL A 85 -9.47 2.68 3.58
CA VAL A 85 -8.20 3.08 4.24
C VAL A 85 -7.90 2.14 5.40
N ALA A 86 -6.86 1.32 5.25
CA ALA A 86 -6.28 0.52 6.31
C ALA A 86 -5.07 1.24 6.93
N GLU A 87 -4.75 0.92 8.19
CA GLU A 87 -3.60 1.54 8.86
C GLU A 87 -2.27 1.00 8.30
N VAL A 88 -2.18 -0.33 8.15
CA VAL A 88 -1.05 -1.11 7.63
C VAL A 88 -1.59 -2.32 6.86
N PRO A 89 -0.81 -2.94 5.96
CA PRO A 89 -1.22 -4.17 5.28
C PRO A 89 -1.42 -5.32 6.27
N HIS A 90 -2.40 -6.19 5.98
CA HIS A 90 -2.59 -7.39 6.76
C HIS A 90 -1.50 -8.42 6.41
N PRO A 91 -0.94 -9.15 7.39
CA PRO A 91 0.16 -10.09 7.12
C PRO A 91 -0.18 -11.16 6.08
N ALA A 92 -1.42 -11.65 6.08
CA ALA A 92 -1.85 -12.68 5.12
C ALA A 92 -1.71 -12.18 3.68
N ASP A 93 -2.13 -10.94 3.41
CA ASP A 93 -2.11 -10.32 2.08
C ASP A 93 -0.69 -10.26 1.50
N LEU A 94 0.31 -10.00 2.36
CA LEU A 94 1.70 -9.93 1.94
C LEU A 94 2.28 -11.30 1.53
N THR A 95 1.66 -12.39 1.97
CA THR A 95 2.18 -13.76 1.79
C THR A 95 1.37 -14.61 0.81
N GLN A 96 0.33 -14.06 0.19
CA GLN A 96 -0.53 -14.77 -0.77
C GLN A 96 0.20 -15.11 -2.08
N GLY A 97 1.19 -14.29 -2.48
CA GLY A 97 1.98 -14.48 -3.71
C GLY A 97 3.35 -15.11 -3.48
N ASP A 98 3.94 -15.63 -4.57
CA ASP A 98 5.36 -16.02 -4.64
C ASP A 98 6.02 -15.28 -5.82
N PRO A 99 6.93 -14.31 -5.57
CA PRO A 99 7.44 -13.92 -4.25
C PRO A 99 6.40 -13.15 -3.39
N PRO A 100 6.59 -13.11 -2.06
CA PRO A 100 5.78 -12.29 -1.16
C PRO A 100 5.81 -10.81 -1.53
N LEU A 101 4.71 -10.09 -1.28
CA LEU A 101 4.65 -8.65 -1.49
C LEU A 101 5.55 -7.92 -0.48
N SER A 102 6.07 -6.78 -0.93
CA SER A 102 6.83 -5.89 -0.07
C SER A 102 5.95 -5.35 1.07
N PRO A 103 6.46 -5.25 2.31
CA PRO A 103 5.73 -4.57 3.40
C PRO A 103 5.53 -3.06 3.14
N ARG A 104 6.11 -2.52 2.05
CA ARG A 104 6.01 -1.12 1.62
C ARG A 104 4.90 -0.85 0.61
N ILE A 105 4.10 -1.85 0.21
CA ILE A 105 2.98 -1.62 -0.71
C ILE A 105 2.09 -0.46 -0.23
N LEU A 106 1.63 0.37 -1.16
CA LEU A 106 0.87 1.58 -0.87
C LEU A 106 -0.64 1.35 -0.95
N GLY A 107 -1.03 0.45 -1.85
CA GLY A 107 -2.36 -0.10 -1.94
C GLY A 107 -2.33 -1.57 -2.33
N LEU A 108 -3.53 -2.15 -2.37
CA LEU A 108 -3.75 -3.52 -2.80
C LEU A 108 -5.20 -3.71 -3.23
N PHE A 109 -5.41 -4.23 -4.44
CA PHE A 109 -6.68 -4.81 -4.84
C PHE A 109 -6.87 -6.20 -4.23
N VAL A 110 -7.98 -6.39 -3.52
CA VAL A 110 -8.38 -7.65 -2.88
C VAL A 110 -9.75 -8.08 -3.42
N GLY A 111 -9.91 -9.39 -3.61
CA GLY A 111 -11.13 -10.02 -4.13
C GLY A 111 -10.95 -10.54 -5.56
N ALA A 112 -11.94 -11.31 -6.03
CA ALA A 112 -11.98 -11.72 -7.42
C ALA A 112 -12.50 -10.55 -8.28
N PRO A 113 -12.01 -10.36 -9.52
CA PRO A 113 -12.65 -9.47 -10.48
C PRO A 113 -14.13 -9.83 -10.58
N PRO A 114 -15.04 -8.85 -10.81
CA PRO A 114 -16.46 -9.13 -10.93
C PRO A 114 -16.71 -10.25 -11.96
N ALA A 115 -17.08 -11.44 -11.51
CA ALA A 115 -17.47 -12.52 -12.40
C ALA A 115 -18.88 -12.23 -12.94
N GLU A 116 -19.07 -12.33 -14.25
CA GLU A 116 -20.39 -12.10 -14.90
C GLU A 116 -21.46 -13.13 -14.48
N THR A 117 -21.09 -14.20 -13.77
CA THR A 117 -22.00 -15.27 -13.35
C THR A 117 -21.69 -15.76 -11.94
N SER A 118 -22.51 -15.38 -10.96
CA SER A 118 -22.56 -16.06 -9.67
C SER A 118 -23.52 -17.25 -9.76
N THR A 119 -23.01 -18.47 -9.60
CA THR A 119 -23.86 -19.67 -9.39
C THR A 119 -24.29 -19.73 -7.93
N LEU A 120 -25.49 -20.28 -7.68
CA LEU A 120 -26.16 -20.29 -6.36
C LEU A 120 -25.39 -21.06 -5.26
N ASP A 121 -24.35 -21.82 -5.61
CA ASP A 121 -23.54 -22.65 -4.70
C ASP A 121 -22.09 -22.14 -4.50
N ALA A 122 -21.75 -20.96 -5.02
CA ALA A 122 -20.42 -20.39 -4.81
C ALA A 122 -20.29 -19.84 -3.37
N PRO A 123 -19.14 -20.05 -2.69
CA PRO A 123 -18.86 -19.36 -1.44
C PRO A 123 -18.95 -17.83 -1.64
N PRO A 124 -19.24 -17.04 -0.60
CA PRO A 124 -19.32 -15.59 -0.72
C PRO A 124 -18.06 -15.06 -1.39
N VAL A 125 -18.19 -14.52 -2.60
CA VAL A 125 -17.07 -13.87 -3.28
C VAL A 125 -16.78 -12.61 -2.47
N GLU A 126 -15.55 -12.49 -1.96
CA GLU A 126 -15.11 -11.26 -1.32
C GLU A 126 -15.33 -10.10 -2.28
N GLN A 127 -16.04 -9.06 -1.84
CA GLN A 127 -16.34 -7.93 -2.68
C GLN A 127 -15.01 -7.29 -3.14
N PRO A 128 -14.80 -7.11 -4.46
CA PRO A 128 -13.61 -6.48 -4.98
C PRO A 128 -13.40 -5.13 -4.30
N THR A 129 -12.24 -4.92 -3.69
CA THR A 129 -11.96 -3.75 -2.86
C THR A 129 -10.53 -3.28 -3.11
N ILE A 130 -10.32 -1.97 -3.15
CA ILE A 130 -8.98 -1.37 -3.15
C ILE A 130 -8.66 -0.92 -1.72
N LEU A 131 -7.61 -1.47 -1.14
CA LEU A 131 -7.06 -1.04 0.14
C LEU A 131 -5.99 0.01 -0.10
N LEU A 132 -6.01 1.10 0.67
CA LEU A 132 -4.92 2.07 0.79
C LEU A 132 -4.29 1.97 2.18
N PHE A 133 -2.97 1.88 2.25
CA PHE A 133 -2.23 1.70 3.50
C PHE A 133 -1.70 3.04 4.01
N LYS A 134 -2.46 3.66 4.90
CA LYS A 134 -2.22 5.02 5.41
C LYS A 134 -0.78 5.26 5.84
N ARG A 135 -0.22 4.40 6.69
CA ARG A 135 1.14 4.62 7.21
C ARG A 135 2.22 4.51 6.14
N ASN A 136 2.01 3.67 5.13
CA ASN A 136 2.95 3.53 4.03
C ASN A 136 2.89 4.74 3.08
N LEU A 137 1.68 5.23 2.78
CA LEU A 137 1.48 6.44 2.01
C LEU A 137 2.05 7.69 2.70
N GLU A 138 1.86 7.83 4.02
CA GLU A 138 2.48 8.90 4.80
C GLU A 138 4.02 8.83 4.75
N ARG A 139 4.61 7.62 4.80
CA ARG A 139 6.07 7.44 4.70
C ARG A 139 6.62 7.76 3.32
N ALA A 140 5.87 7.48 2.27
CA ALA A 140 6.24 7.77 0.90
C ALA A 140 6.10 9.26 0.55
N SER A 141 5.32 10.01 1.32
CA SER A 141 4.90 11.37 0.98
C SER A 141 5.46 12.42 1.94
N PRO A 142 6.38 13.30 1.50
CA PRO A 142 6.94 14.36 2.33
C PRO A 142 5.93 15.48 2.65
N ASP A 143 4.93 15.67 1.79
CA ASP A 143 3.91 16.69 1.95
C ASP A 143 2.55 16.26 1.39
N ARG A 144 1.53 17.11 1.62
CA ARG A 144 0.14 16.85 1.21
C ARG A 144 -0.02 16.73 -0.31
N ALA A 145 0.73 17.52 -1.09
CA ALA A 145 0.61 17.50 -2.54
C ALA A 145 1.17 16.19 -3.09
N THR A 146 2.32 15.74 -2.59
CA THR A 146 2.85 14.40 -2.90
C THR A 146 1.87 13.31 -2.46
N LEU A 147 1.27 13.41 -1.27
CA LEU A 147 0.33 12.40 -0.78
C LEU A 147 -0.89 12.25 -1.70
N ILE A 148 -1.45 13.35 -2.19
CA ILE A 148 -2.56 13.31 -3.16
C ILE A 148 -2.16 12.57 -4.42
N GLU A 149 -0.98 12.89 -4.96
CA GLU A 149 -0.49 12.30 -6.19
C GLU A 149 -0.19 10.81 -6.01
N GLU A 150 0.43 10.44 -4.90
CA GLU A 150 0.75 9.06 -4.57
C GLU A 150 -0.52 8.20 -4.44
N ILE A 151 -1.56 8.73 -3.79
CA ILE A 151 -2.87 8.07 -3.73
C ILE A 151 -3.50 7.94 -5.12
N ARG A 152 -3.44 9.00 -5.93
CA ARG A 152 -3.99 8.99 -7.29
C ARG A 152 -3.36 7.89 -8.13
N VAL A 153 -2.03 7.83 -8.14
CA VAL A 153 -1.24 6.83 -8.88
C VAL A 153 -1.51 5.42 -8.33
N THR A 154 -1.54 5.26 -7.00
CA THR A 154 -1.85 3.98 -6.36
C THR A 154 -3.22 3.46 -6.80
N VAL A 155 -4.29 4.26 -6.67
CA VAL A 155 -5.65 3.82 -7.04
C VAL A 155 -5.75 3.51 -8.52
N LEU A 156 -5.08 4.28 -9.37
CA LEU A 156 -5.05 4.04 -10.81
C LEU A 156 -4.41 2.69 -11.15
N HIS A 157 -3.28 2.34 -10.53
CA HIS A 157 -2.66 1.02 -10.69
C HIS A 157 -3.57 -0.12 -10.19
N GLU A 158 -4.16 0.03 -9.00
CA GLU A 158 -5.03 -1.01 -8.44
C GLU A 158 -6.32 -1.21 -9.25
N VAL A 159 -6.88 -0.15 -9.84
CA VAL A 159 -7.99 -0.28 -10.80
C VAL A 159 -7.54 -0.98 -12.07
N GLY A 160 -6.32 -0.71 -12.55
CA GLY A 160 -5.74 -1.47 -13.66
C GLY A 160 -5.71 -2.97 -13.39
N HIS A 161 -5.19 -3.36 -12.23
CA HIS A 161 -5.19 -4.75 -11.78
C HIS A 161 -6.60 -5.33 -11.67
N ALA A 162 -7.55 -4.59 -11.11
CA ALA A 162 -8.94 -5.03 -11.00
C ALA A 162 -9.61 -5.29 -12.35
N LEU A 163 -9.21 -4.55 -13.39
CA LEU A 163 -9.70 -4.70 -14.75
C LEU A 163 -8.90 -5.72 -15.58
N GLY A 164 -7.86 -6.33 -15.01
CA GLY A 164 -6.98 -7.27 -15.71
C GLY A 164 -6.10 -6.62 -16.78
N LEU A 165 -5.85 -5.31 -16.66
CA LEU A 165 -5.02 -4.55 -17.60
C LEU A 165 -3.53 -4.66 -17.23
N SER A 166 -2.69 -4.79 -18.24
CA SER A 166 -1.25 -4.60 -18.13
C SER A 166 -0.89 -3.11 -17.99
N GLU A 167 0.35 -2.82 -17.57
CA GLU A 167 0.87 -1.44 -17.51
C GLU A 167 0.82 -0.77 -18.90
N ASP A 168 1.16 -1.50 -19.96
CA ASP A 168 1.08 -1.00 -21.35
C ASP A 168 -0.36 -0.61 -21.72
N GLU A 169 -1.35 -1.41 -21.32
CA GLU A 169 -2.77 -1.12 -21.58
C GLU A 169 -3.30 0.07 -20.76
N LEU A 170 -2.73 0.33 -19.59
CA LEU A 170 -3.02 1.54 -18.82
C LEU A 170 -2.51 2.78 -19.56
N HIS A 171 -1.26 2.75 -20.03
CA HIS A 171 -0.65 3.82 -20.80
C HIS A 171 -1.46 4.14 -22.08
N GLU A 172 -1.80 3.12 -22.86
CA GLU A 172 -2.58 3.27 -24.11
C GLU A 172 -3.95 3.91 -23.89
N ARG A 173 -4.54 3.73 -22.71
CA ARG A 173 -5.85 4.30 -22.34
C ARG A 173 -5.75 5.67 -21.70
N GLY A 174 -4.55 6.25 -21.60
CA GLY A 174 -4.30 7.52 -20.90
C GLY A 174 -4.58 7.42 -19.40
N LEU A 175 -4.35 6.23 -18.85
CA LEU A 175 -4.54 5.91 -17.44
C LEU A 175 -3.18 5.73 -16.75
N GLU A 176 -2.16 6.50 -17.13
CA GLU A 176 -0.86 6.62 -16.44
C GLU A 176 -0.63 8.10 -16.05
#